data_AF-A0A357MJC3-F1
#
_entry.id   AF-A0A357MJC3-F1
#
_cell.length_a   1.000
_cell.length_b   1.000
_cell.length_c   1.000
_cell.angle_alpha   90.00
_cell.angle_beta   90.00
_cell.angle_gamma   90.00
#
_symmetry.space_group_name_H-M   'P 1'
#
loop_
_entity.id
_entity.type
_entity.pdbx_description
1 polymer ?
#
loop_
_entity_poly.entity_id
_entity_poly.type
_entity_poly.pdbx_seq_one_letter_code
_entity_poly.pdbx_strand_id
1 'polypeptide(L)'
;MPIITSTENADTLSGNMTSDTGSLLGGDDFMDALGGADRISGGAGNDTIIGNCGDDEVHGEAGDDSLSGGNGDDVLTSGIGNDTLDGGNNDDILGGGDDADRVDGGNGNDTASGGLGSDILLGGNGHDALDGGADDDVIDAGAGDDTMTGGDGADRFIIKFNSGQDVITDFRPGQDVIDVSVLGVSDIGEIALEDRGAALRLHLPNGFTVDLEGLAPGSLTNDDFILAPPPPPPSGTGGADTLNGGSDGDLFEGGMGADSINGHGGDDTIRGGSGQDVLAGQDGDDHLAGGSGKDKLTGGNGDDTLLGGADNDHLLGGDGADHLRGGNANDRLHGDAGDDLLKADHSNDRLLGGTGNDTLDGGAGKDRMEGGDGDDRLAGGLGDDQMTGGAGADVFVFEDRMRADTITDFEDGIDLLDFSAFGFTGIGDLTLTQIGADLELRVNARDAVVLENTDFADIDGSDFIFAPMTPPDPGILPG
;
A
#
# COMPACT_ATOMS: atom_id res chain seq x y z
N MET A 1 35.32 0.01 -53.40
CA MET A 1 34.96 -0.60 -52.13
C MET A 1 35.93 -1.72 -51.87
N PRO A 2 36.88 -1.50 -50.95
CA PRO A 2 37.67 -2.58 -50.35
C PRO A 2 36.74 -3.68 -49.80
N ILE A 3 37.24 -4.91 -49.78
CA ILE A 3 36.50 -6.08 -49.32
C ILE A 3 37.20 -6.63 -48.09
N ILE A 4 36.44 -6.81 -47.01
CA ILE A 4 36.86 -7.37 -45.73
C ILE A 4 36.20 -8.75 -45.59
N THR A 5 36.99 -9.77 -45.30
CA THR A 5 36.49 -11.15 -45.10
C THR A 5 37.16 -11.74 -43.87
N SER A 6 36.36 -12.29 -42.96
CA SER A 6 36.80 -13.01 -41.76
C SER A 6 36.96 -14.53 -42.02
N THR A 7 37.13 -15.30 -40.95
CA THR A 7 37.11 -16.75 -40.90
C THR A 7 35.83 -17.26 -40.20
N GLU A 8 35.76 -18.56 -39.90
CA GLU A 8 34.67 -19.17 -39.13
C GLU A 8 34.98 -19.19 -37.61
N ASN A 9 35.87 -18.30 -37.15
CA ASN A 9 36.21 -18.13 -35.74
C ASN A 9 36.17 -16.63 -35.43
N ALA A 10 36.03 -16.30 -34.15
CA ALA A 10 36.13 -14.95 -33.64
C ALA A 10 37.34 -14.17 -34.20
N ASP A 11 37.04 -13.11 -34.94
CA ASP A 11 37.96 -12.23 -35.61
C ASP A 11 37.81 -10.78 -35.12
N THR A 12 38.84 -9.97 -35.34
CA THR A 12 38.82 -8.52 -35.04
C THR A 12 39.30 -7.76 -36.25
N LEU A 13 38.40 -7.02 -36.88
CA LEU A 13 38.61 -6.38 -38.17
C LEU A 13 38.38 -4.87 -38.07
N SER A 14 38.98 -4.14 -39.00
CA SER A 14 38.78 -2.69 -39.09
C SER A 14 38.83 -2.26 -40.56
N GLY A 15 37.92 -1.35 -40.90
CA GLY A 15 37.79 -0.75 -42.22
C GLY A 15 38.78 0.38 -42.44
N ASN A 16 38.37 1.34 -43.25
CA ASN A 16 39.10 2.58 -43.50
C ASN A 16 38.13 3.74 -43.69
N MET A 17 38.64 4.94 -43.97
CA MET A 17 37.80 6.14 -44.14
C MET A 17 37.11 6.22 -45.53
N THR A 18 36.85 5.10 -46.18
CA THR A 18 36.10 5.02 -47.45
C THR A 18 35.19 3.80 -47.44
N SER A 19 34.09 3.87 -48.20
CA SER A 19 33.12 2.77 -48.35
C SER A 19 33.75 1.40 -48.57
N ASP A 20 33.51 0.51 -47.62
CA ASP A 20 33.97 -0.86 -47.50
C ASP A 20 32.80 -1.85 -47.66
N THR A 21 33.14 -3.12 -47.91
CA THR A 21 32.17 -4.22 -47.90
C THR A 21 32.73 -5.37 -47.07
N GLY A 22 32.03 -5.77 -46.02
CA GLY A 22 32.45 -6.78 -45.05
C GLY A 22 31.53 -8.01 -45.02
N SER A 23 32.13 -9.18 -44.82
CA SER A 23 31.41 -10.42 -44.49
C SER A 23 32.19 -11.17 -43.41
N LEU A 24 31.56 -11.29 -42.24
CA LEU A 24 32.12 -11.79 -40.99
C LEU A 24 31.84 -13.30 -40.76
N LEU A 25 31.08 -13.94 -41.66
CA LEU A 25 30.93 -15.40 -41.75
C LEU A 25 30.45 -16.07 -40.46
N GLY A 26 31.37 -16.52 -39.60
CA GLY A 26 31.06 -17.40 -38.47
C GLY A 26 31.94 -17.12 -37.25
N GLY A 27 31.40 -17.29 -36.05
CA GLY A 27 32.09 -16.99 -34.79
C GLY A 27 31.78 -15.57 -34.30
N ASP A 28 32.13 -15.26 -33.06
CA ASP A 28 31.81 -13.97 -32.43
C ASP A 28 32.83 -12.90 -32.88
N ASP A 29 32.47 -12.08 -33.85
CA ASP A 29 33.36 -11.14 -34.50
C ASP A 29 33.23 -9.71 -33.99
N PHE A 30 34.33 -8.94 -34.11
CA PHE A 30 34.32 -7.49 -33.89
C PHE A 30 34.76 -6.75 -35.15
N MET A 31 33.94 -5.79 -35.60
CA MET A 31 34.19 -4.97 -36.78
C MET A 31 34.01 -3.48 -36.50
N ASP A 32 35.05 -2.70 -36.77
CA ASP A 32 35.02 -1.22 -36.72
C ASP A 32 35.23 -0.65 -38.13
N ALA A 33 34.15 -0.20 -38.78
CA ALA A 33 34.12 0.20 -40.19
C ALA A 33 34.79 1.55 -40.46
N LEU A 34 34.88 2.41 -39.42
CA LEU A 34 35.47 3.74 -39.39
C LEU A 34 34.75 4.82 -40.21
N GLY A 35 34.61 4.70 -41.52
CA GLY A 35 33.73 5.62 -42.21
C GLY A 35 33.75 5.60 -43.72
N GLY A 36 32.81 6.34 -44.31
CA GLY A 36 32.32 6.05 -45.64
C GLY A 36 30.96 5.38 -45.51
N ALA A 37 30.31 5.11 -46.63
CA ALA A 37 29.07 4.32 -46.63
C ALA A 37 29.44 2.84 -46.76
N ASP A 38 29.40 2.11 -45.66
CA ASP A 38 29.88 0.74 -45.53
C ASP A 38 28.74 -0.28 -45.65
N ARG A 39 29.03 -1.48 -46.14
CA ARG A 39 28.06 -2.59 -46.17
C ARG A 39 28.63 -3.82 -45.49
N ILE A 40 28.15 -4.16 -44.31
CA ILE A 40 28.69 -5.22 -43.46
C ILE A 40 27.62 -6.28 -43.18
N SER A 41 28.01 -7.55 -43.19
CA SER A 41 27.17 -8.67 -42.71
C SER A 41 27.97 -9.50 -41.69
N GLY A 42 27.36 -9.73 -40.52
CA GLY A 42 27.86 -10.49 -39.37
C GLY A 42 27.94 -11.99 -39.68
N GLY A 43 26.81 -12.56 -40.06
CA GLY A 43 26.74 -13.99 -40.34
C GLY A 43 26.31 -14.74 -39.09
N ALA A 44 26.99 -15.84 -38.75
CA ALA A 44 26.61 -16.65 -37.60
C ALA A 44 27.53 -16.39 -36.40
N GLY A 45 26.99 -16.08 -35.24
CA GLY A 45 27.78 -15.77 -34.05
C GLY A 45 27.24 -14.52 -33.37
N ASN A 46 27.79 -14.19 -32.21
CA ASN A 46 27.39 -12.98 -31.51
C ASN A 46 28.36 -11.85 -31.89
N ASP A 47 28.00 -11.06 -32.89
CA ASP A 47 28.88 -10.10 -33.52
C ASP A 47 28.75 -8.69 -32.91
N THR A 48 29.81 -7.90 -33.01
CA THR A 48 29.81 -6.48 -32.67
C THR A 48 30.28 -5.67 -33.87
N ILE A 49 29.39 -4.86 -34.45
CA ILE A 49 29.64 -4.09 -35.67
C ILE A 49 29.39 -2.61 -35.43
N ILE A 50 30.37 -1.78 -35.76
CA ILE A 50 30.32 -0.31 -35.58
C ILE A 50 30.56 0.36 -36.94
N GLY A 51 29.55 1.05 -37.47
CA GLY A 51 29.60 1.83 -38.73
C GLY A 51 30.43 3.11 -38.62
N ASN A 52 30.17 3.89 -37.57
CA ASN A 52 30.73 5.21 -37.23
C ASN A 52 30.23 6.39 -38.06
N CYS A 53 30.65 6.55 -39.32
CA CYS A 53 30.32 7.76 -40.07
C CYS A 53 30.12 7.53 -41.56
N GLY A 54 29.04 8.08 -42.09
CA GLY A 54 28.55 7.78 -43.42
C GLY A 54 27.29 6.93 -43.33
N ASP A 55 26.59 6.75 -44.45
CA ASP A 55 25.32 6.04 -44.50
C ASP A 55 25.61 4.54 -44.64
N ASP A 56 25.58 3.82 -43.53
CA ASP A 56 26.03 2.44 -43.39
C ASP A 56 24.86 1.45 -43.51
N GLU A 57 25.12 0.27 -44.08
CA GLU A 57 24.17 -0.84 -44.16
C GLU A 57 24.75 -2.06 -43.42
N VAL A 58 24.21 -2.35 -42.24
CA VAL A 58 24.72 -3.38 -41.32
C VAL A 58 23.68 -4.46 -41.10
N HIS A 59 24.10 -5.71 -41.32
CA HIS A 59 23.29 -6.92 -41.09
C HIS A 59 23.94 -7.78 -40.02
N GLY A 60 23.25 -8.15 -38.93
CA GLY A 60 23.75 -9.10 -37.92
C GLY A 60 23.70 -10.54 -38.42
N GLU A 61 22.53 -10.94 -38.92
CA GLU A 61 22.11 -12.28 -39.35
C GLU A 61 21.71 -13.22 -38.21
N ALA A 62 22.60 -14.02 -37.61
CA ALA A 62 22.20 -15.04 -36.65
C ALA A 62 23.13 -15.09 -35.43
N GLY A 63 22.55 -14.97 -34.25
CA GLY A 63 23.24 -14.88 -32.97
C GLY A 63 22.83 -13.60 -32.25
N ASP A 64 23.27 -13.41 -31.01
CA ASP A 64 22.93 -12.19 -30.26
C ASP A 64 23.94 -11.08 -30.62
N ASP A 65 23.54 -10.17 -31.50
CA ASP A 65 24.39 -9.17 -32.14
C ASP A 65 24.31 -7.79 -31.48
N SER A 66 25.38 -7.01 -31.63
CA SER A 66 25.46 -5.60 -31.20
C SER A 66 25.85 -4.72 -32.40
N LEU A 67 24.90 -3.95 -32.90
CA LEU A 67 25.06 -3.14 -34.10
C LEU A 67 24.97 -1.64 -33.77
N SER A 68 25.87 -0.83 -34.31
CA SER A 68 25.84 0.62 -34.16
C SER A 68 26.10 1.33 -35.49
N GLY A 69 25.22 2.26 -35.87
CA GLY A 69 25.30 3.04 -37.11
C GLY A 69 26.28 4.21 -36.96
N GLY A 70 25.96 5.16 -36.08
CA GLY A 70 26.85 6.21 -35.63
C GLY A 70 26.44 7.61 -36.12
N ASN A 71 26.93 8.06 -37.26
CA ASN A 71 26.48 9.32 -37.88
C ASN A 71 26.25 9.08 -39.36
N GLY A 72 25.08 9.45 -39.85
CA GLY A 72 24.69 9.14 -41.23
C GLY A 72 23.29 8.59 -41.20
N ASP A 73 22.67 8.47 -42.36
CA ASP A 73 21.33 7.88 -42.43
C ASP A 73 21.54 6.35 -42.60
N ASP A 74 21.54 5.61 -41.50
CA ASP A 74 21.98 4.21 -41.43
C ASP A 74 20.84 3.20 -41.58
N VAL A 75 21.16 2.00 -42.04
CA VAL A 75 20.23 0.86 -42.12
C VAL A 75 20.80 -0.32 -41.35
N LEU A 76 20.16 -0.67 -40.24
CA LEU A 76 20.57 -1.77 -39.36
C LEU A 76 19.49 -2.84 -39.30
N THR A 77 19.85 -4.10 -39.55
CA THR A 77 18.95 -5.25 -39.37
C THR A 77 19.68 -6.39 -38.67
N SER A 78 19.23 -6.83 -37.51
CA SER A 78 19.99 -7.78 -36.69
C SER A 78 19.67 -9.24 -36.98
N GLY A 79 18.41 -9.63 -37.17
CA GLY A 79 18.06 -10.96 -37.69
C GLY A 79 17.52 -11.90 -36.64
N ILE A 80 18.18 -13.03 -36.37
CA ILE A 80 17.74 -14.01 -35.36
C ILE A 80 18.66 -13.91 -34.14
N GLY A 81 18.10 -13.64 -32.98
CA GLY A 81 18.85 -13.54 -31.73
C GLY A 81 18.29 -12.45 -30.84
N ASN A 82 18.80 -12.32 -29.62
CA ASN A 82 18.42 -11.19 -28.77
C ASN A 82 19.42 -10.06 -29.00
N ASP A 83 19.07 -9.14 -29.88
CA ASP A 83 20.02 -8.20 -30.44
C ASP A 83 19.96 -6.83 -29.77
N THR A 84 21.00 -6.03 -29.99
CA THR A 84 21.04 -4.63 -29.57
C THR A 84 21.48 -3.74 -30.73
N LEU A 85 20.60 -2.82 -31.12
CA LEU A 85 20.82 -1.87 -32.21
C LEU A 85 20.84 -0.43 -31.67
N ASP A 86 21.76 0.38 -32.18
CA ASP A 86 21.91 1.82 -31.89
C ASP A 86 22.13 2.57 -33.21
N GLY A 87 21.11 3.32 -33.67
CA GLY A 87 21.16 4.09 -34.92
C GLY A 87 22.17 5.24 -34.82
N GLY A 88 22.01 6.07 -33.81
CA GLY A 88 22.98 7.07 -33.41
C GLY A 88 22.55 8.49 -33.75
N ASN A 89 23.00 9.03 -34.88
CA ASN A 89 22.63 10.39 -35.30
C ASN A 89 22.22 10.40 -36.76
N ASN A 90 21.23 11.26 -37.02
CA ASN A 90 20.46 11.39 -38.25
C ASN A 90 19.35 10.34 -38.37
N ASP A 91 18.67 10.29 -39.52
CA ASP A 91 17.43 9.56 -39.69
C ASP A 91 17.74 8.10 -40.08
N ASP A 92 17.55 7.17 -39.15
CA ASP A 92 17.96 5.78 -39.27
C ASP A 92 16.79 4.81 -39.54
N ILE A 93 17.09 3.66 -40.14
CA ILE A 93 16.15 2.55 -40.32
C ILE A 93 16.67 1.32 -39.58
N LEU A 94 15.92 0.86 -38.58
CA LEU A 94 16.31 -0.24 -37.70
C LEU A 94 15.29 -1.38 -37.73
N GLY A 95 15.76 -2.62 -37.71
CA GLY A 95 14.93 -3.81 -37.55
C GLY A 95 15.59 -4.85 -36.65
N GLY A 96 14.92 -5.21 -35.55
CA GLY A 96 15.35 -6.29 -34.66
C GLY A 96 15.29 -7.64 -35.37
N GLY A 97 14.09 -8.16 -35.59
CA GLY A 97 13.91 -9.41 -36.33
C GLY A 97 13.16 -10.44 -35.52
N ASP A 98 13.79 -11.56 -35.22
CA ASP A 98 13.22 -12.64 -34.43
C ASP A 98 13.91 -12.70 -33.06
N ASP A 99 13.14 -13.00 -32.01
CA ASP A 99 13.53 -13.05 -30.59
C ASP A 99 13.54 -11.65 -29.92
N ALA A 100 13.97 -11.53 -28.66
CA ALA A 100 13.73 -10.32 -27.87
C ALA A 100 14.84 -9.27 -28.07
N ASP A 101 14.52 -8.21 -28.78
CA ASP A 101 15.47 -7.20 -29.24
C ASP A 101 15.41 -5.90 -28.46
N ARG A 102 16.54 -5.17 -28.48
CA ARG A 102 16.62 -3.79 -28.03
C ARG A 102 17.03 -2.89 -29.18
N VAL A 103 16.13 -2.00 -29.59
CA VAL A 103 16.35 -1.08 -30.71
C VAL A 103 16.32 0.37 -30.20
N ASP A 104 17.39 1.12 -30.44
CA ASP A 104 17.53 2.53 -30.05
C ASP A 104 17.81 3.37 -31.31
N GLY A 105 16.90 4.29 -31.67
CA GLY A 105 17.04 5.16 -32.84
C GLY A 105 18.12 6.22 -32.64
N GLY A 106 18.04 6.96 -31.54
CA GLY A 106 19.05 7.93 -31.14
C GLY A 106 18.61 9.37 -31.41
N ASN A 107 19.31 10.10 -32.28
CA ASN A 107 18.91 11.46 -32.67
C ASN A 107 18.54 11.46 -34.14
N GLY A 108 17.31 11.78 -34.50
CA GLY A 108 16.88 11.64 -35.88
C GLY A 108 15.37 11.56 -35.96
N ASN A 109 14.84 11.44 -37.16
CA ASN A 109 13.49 10.95 -37.34
C ASN A 109 13.63 9.49 -37.77
N ASP A 110 13.62 8.61 -36.79
CA ASP A 110 14.03 7.23 -36.96
C ASP A 110 12.81 6.35 -37.30
N THR A 111 13.06 5.27 -38.04
CA THR A 111 12.05 4.23 -38.30
C THR A 111 12.56 2.90 -37.75
N ALA A 112 11.92 2.39 -36.70
CA ALA A 112 12.34 1.16 -36.05
C ALA A 112 11.21 0.14 -35.96
N SER A 113 11.55 -1.13 -36.15
CA SER A 113 10.66 -2.27 -35.94
C SER A 113 11.31 -3.32 -35.03
N GLY A 114 10.56 -3.82 -34.05
CA GLY A 114 10.98 -4.92 -33.17
C GLY A 114 10.97 -6.24 -33.93
N GLY A 115 9.78 -6.70 -34.32
CA GLY A 115 9.60 -7.87 -35.16
C GLY A 115 8.80 -8.97 -34.47
N LEU A 116 9.37 -10.16 -34.29
CA LEU A 116 8.81 -11.23 -33.49
C LEU A 116 9.55 -11.28 -32.16
N GLY A 117 8.85 -11.23 -31.04
CA GLY A 117 9.48 -11.31 -29.72
C GLY A 117 9.06 -10.14 -28.86
N SER A 118 9.41 -10.19 -27.58
CA SER A 118 9.08 -9.09 -26.68
C SER A 118 10.20 -8.06 -26.70
N ASP A 119 9.98 -6.97 -27.42
CA ASP A 119 11.02 -6.03 -27.79
C ASP A 119 11.01 -4.76 -26.93
N ILE A 120 12.14 -4.05 -26.93
CA ILE A 120 12.27 -2.71 -26.35
C ILE A 120 12.69 -1.74 -27.44
N LEU A 121 11.77 -0.85 -27.82
CA LEU A 121 12.01 0.19 -28.81
C LEU A 121 12.14 1.55 -28.13
N LEU A 122 13.27 2.22 -28.38
CA LEU A 122 13.52 3.60 -28.00
C LEU A 122 13.68 4.45 -29.26
N GLY A 123 12.87 5.50 -29.41
CA GLY A 123 12.98 6.45 -30.53
C GLY A 123 14.16 7.40 -30.30
N GLY A 124 14.04 8.24 -29.27
CA GLY A 124 15.12 9.11 -28.84
C GLY A 124 14.75 10.57 -29.01
N ASN A 125 15.48 11.33 -29.84
CA ASN A 125 15.14 12.71 -30.15
C ASN A 125 14.74 12.84 -31.61
N GLY A 126 13.58 13.44 -31.88
CA GLY A 126 13.08 13.76 -33.21
C GLY A 126 11.73 13.11 -33.44
N HIS A 127 11.26 13.00 -34.68
CA HIS A 127 9.91 12.51 -34.96
C HIS A 127 9.95 11.05 -35.42
N ASP A 128 9.81 10.15 -34.47
CA ASP A 128 10.11 8.73 -34.68
C ASP A 128 8.87 7.92 -35.07
N ALA A 129 9.10 6.85 -35.83
CA ALA A 129 8.09 5.87 -36.22
C ALA A 129 8.50 4.48 -35.70
N LEU A 130 7.81 4.00 -34.68
CA LEU A 130 8.11 2.76 -33.97
C LEU A 130 7.00 1.73 -34.14
N ASP A 131 7.36 0.49 -34.46
CA ASP A 131 6.46 -0.65 -34.63
C ASP A 131 6.97 -1.85 -33.82
N GLY A 132 6.31 -2.18 -32.71
CA GLY A 132 6.68 -3.29 -31.82
C GLY A 132 6.69 -4.62 -32.57
N GLY A 133 5.52 -5.01 -33.08
CA GLY A 133 5.39 -6.15 -33.98
C GLY A 133 4.51 -7.23 -33.38
N ALA A 134 5.09 -8.36 -32.98
CA ALA A 134 4.36 -9.46 -32.37
C ALA A 134 4.96 -9.82 -31.02
N ASP A 135 4.10 -10.28 -30.11
CA ASP A 135 4.34 -10.46 -28.68
C ASP A 135 4.37 -9.14 -27.90
N ASP A 136 4.63 -9.20 -26.58
CA ASP A 136 4.42 -8.08 -25.67
C ASP A 136 5.59 -7.08 -25.73
N ASP A 137 5.37 -5.88 -26.27
CA ASP A 137 6.44 -4.89 -26.51
C ASP A 137 6.48 -3.72 -25.52
N VAL A 138 7.65 -3.10 -25.39
CA VAL A 138 7.84 -1.85 -24.63
C VAL A 138 8.35 -0.76 -25.57
N ILE A 139 7.56 0.29 -25.74
CA ILE A 139 7.84 1.38 -26.67
C ILE A 139 7.96 2.71 -25.90
N ASP A 140 9.09 3.39 -26.06
CA ASP A 140 9.36 4.73 -25.55
C ASP A 140 9.91 5.58 -26.70
N ALA A 141 9.03 6.33 -27.36
CA ALA A 141 9.42 7.15 -28.50
C ALA A 141 10.38 8.30 -28.14
N GLY A 142 10.49 8.65 -26.86
CA GLY A 142 11.42 9.68 -26.44
C GLY A 142 10.81 11.07 -26.57
N ALA A 143 11.44 11.97 -27.31
CA ALA A 143 11.07 13.39 -27.43
C ALA A 143 10.84 13.76 -28.89
N GLY A 144 9.66 14.26 -29.20
CA GLY A 144 9.29 14.46 -30.59
C GLY A 144 7.83 14.79 -30.78
N ASP A 145 7.30 14.40 -31.93
CA ASP A 145 5.87 14.21 -32.13
C ASP A 145 5.84 12.88 -32.87
N ASP A 146 5.66 11.79 -32.12
CA ASP A 146 6.06 10.45 -32.57
C ASP A 146 4.85 9.60 -32.98
N THR A 147 5.11 8.53 -33.74
CA THR A 147 4.10 7.53 -34.11
C THR A 147 4.51 6.16 -33.61
N MET A 148 3.65 5.55 -32.79
CA MET A 148 3.88 4.24 -32.19
C MET A 148 2.77 3.26 -32.61
N THR A 149 3.17 2.03 -32.90
CA THR A 149 2.28 0.89 -33.17
C THR A 149 2.75 -0.26 -32.28
N GLY A 150 1.85 -0.83 -31.48
CA GLY A 150 2.19 -1.95 -30.60
C GLY A 150 2.24 -3.26 -31.37
N GLY A 151 1.23 -3.52 -32.21
CA GLY A 151 1.10 -4.76 -32.96
C GLY A 151 0.30 -5.83 -32.22
N ASP A 152 0.69 -7.09 -32.29
CA ASP A 152 0.02 -8.22 -31.64
C ASP A 152 0.63 -8.48 -30.26
N GLY A 153 0.00 -8.16 -29.13
CA GLY A 153 0.72 -8.27 -27.85
C GLY A 153 -0.05 -7.65 -26.70
N ALA A 154 0.47 -7.69 -25.48
CA ALA A 154 0.08 -6.74 -24.44
C ALA A 154 1.18 -5.68 -24.34
N ASP A 155 0.97 -4.56 -25.04
CA ASP A 155 2.04 -3.60 -25.28
C ASP A 155 2.05 -2.49 -24.25
N ARG A 156 3.25 -1.97 -23.95
CA ARG A 156 3.46 -0.87 -23.01
C ARG A 156 4.03 0.35 -23.73
N PHE A 157 3.26 1.42 -23.77
CA PHE A 157 3.67 2.72 -24.30
C PHE A 157 4.09 3.64 -23.17
N ILE A 158 5.35 4.08 -23.14
CA ILE A 158 5.86 4.94 -22.07
C ILE A 158 5.81 6.40 -22.51
N ILE A 159 5.10 7.23 -21.74
CA ILE A 159 4.99 8.67 -22.00
C ILE A 159 5.67 9.43 -20.86
N LYS A 160 6.71 10.20 -21.20
CA LYS A 160 7.56 10.90 -20.23
C LYS A 160 7.49 12.41 -20.43
N PHE A 161 8.26 13.14 -19.62
CA PHE A 161 8.43 14.58 -19.81
C PHE A 161 9.11 14.85 -21.15
N ASN A 162 8.53 15.78 -21.92
CA ASN A 162 8.97 16.21 -23.25
C ASN A 162 8.69 15.22 -24.39
N SER A 163 7.81 14.23 -24.19
CA SER A 163 7.44 13.33 -25.31
C SER A 163 6.80 14.06 -26.48
N GLY A 164 5.95 15.04 -26.19
CA GLY A 164 5.43 15.98 -27.20
C GLY A 164 4.00 15.66 -27.58
N GLN A 165 3.69 15.63 -28.87
CA GLN A 165 2.37 15.22 -29.38
C GLN A 165 2.47 13.89 -30.14
N ASP A 166 2.16 12.82 -29.45
CA ASP A 166 2.38 11.47 -29.95
C ASP A 166 1.09 10.84 -30.46
N VAL A 167 1.24 9.84 -31.33
CA VAL A 167 0.13 9.07 -31.90
C VAL A 167 0.38 7.59 -31.60
N ILE A 168 -0.60 6.90 -31.04
CA ILE A 168 -0.62 5.43 -30.94
C ILE A 168 -1.70 4.92 -31.89
N THR A 169 -1.30 4.09 -32.84
CA THR A 169 -2.14 3.77 -34.01
C THR A 169 -3.11 2.61 -33.79
N ASP A 170 -2.85 1.72 -32.81
CA ASP A 170 -3.57 0.45 -32.67
C ASP A 170 -3.87 0.03 -31.22
N PHE A 171 -3.82 0.96 -30.26
CA PHE A 171 -4.06 0.70 -28.84
C PHE A 171 -5.33 -0.14 -28.57
N ARG A 172 -5.20 -1.24 -27.81
CA ARG A 172 -6.30 -2.14 -27.42
C ARG A 172 -6.60 -2.03 -25.93
N PRO A 173 -7.72 -1.40 -25.54
CA PRO A 173 -8.11 -1.32 -24.15
C PRO A 173 -8.29 -2.69 -23.47
N GLY A 174 -7.81 -2.82 -22.25
CA GLY A 174 -7.82 -4.02 -21.41
C GLY A 174 -6.71 -5.01 -21.76
N GLN A 175 -5.84 -4.69 -22.72
CA GLN A 175 -4.71 -5.51 -23.14
C GLN A 175 -3.42 -4.68 -23.14
N ASP A 176 -3.41 -3.55 -23.84
CA ASP A 176 -2.27 -2.64 -23.88
C ASP A 176 -2.35 -1.62 -22.74
N VAL A 177 -1.21 -1.04 -22.36
CA VAL A 177 -1.11 -0.09 -21.25
C VAL A 177 -0.29 1.14 -21.63
N ILE A 178 -0.72 2.31 -21.15
CA ILE A 178 0.03 3.56 -21.26
C ILE A 178 0.66 3.88 -19.91
N ASP A 179 1.99 3.92 -19.85
CA ASP A 179 2.72 4.33 -18.66
C ASP A 179 2.90 5.84 -18.60
N VAL A 180 2.15 6.45 -17.67
CA VAL A 180 2.19 7.88 -17.34
C VAL A 180 2.66 8.11 -15.89
N SER A 181 3.19 7.07 -15.24
CA SER A 181 3.53 7.08 -13.81
C SER A 181 4.53 8.18 -13.44
N VAL A 182 5.43 8.53 -14.38
CA VAL A 182 6.42 9.60 -14.19
C VAL A 182 5.83 11.01 -14.30
N LEU A 183 4.62 11.14 -14.87
CA LEU A 183 3.92 12.42 -15.04
C LEU A 183 3.11 12.83 -13.80
N GLY A 184 3.02 11.95 -12.80
CA GLY A 184 2.32 12.21 -11.54
C GLY A 184 0.79 12.11 -11.62
N VAL A 185 0.26 11.47 -12.66
CA VAL A 185 -1.18 11.19 -12.80
C VAL A 185 -1.53 9.99 -11.92
N SER A 186 -2.42 10.18 -10.94
CA SER A 186 -2.82 9.12 -10.00
C SER A 186 -4.18 8.49 -10.30
N ASP A 187 -5.02 9.17 -11.10
CA ASP A 187 -6.31 8.67 -11.59
C ASP A 187 -6.58 9.15 -13.02
N ILE A 188 -7.24 8.33 -13.85
CA ILE A 188 -7.59 8.69 -15.23
C ILE A 188 -8.50 9.94 -15.30
N GLY A 189 -9.28 10.22 -14.26
CA GLY A 189 -10.12 11.41 -14.14
C GLY A 189 -9.33 12.72 -14.16
N GLU A 190 -8.01 12.68 -13.90
CA GLU A 190 -7.11 13.82 -14.07
C GLU A 190 -6.74 14.09 -15.53
N ILE A 191 -6.91 13.10 -16.43
CA ILE A 191 -6.63 13.21 -17.85
C ILE A 191 -7.89 13.72 -18.57
N ALA A 192 -7.79 14.88 -19.20
CA ALA A 192 -8.90 15.36 -20.02
C ALA A 192 -8.92 14.61 -21.36
N LEU A 193 -10.06 14.00 -21.70
CA LEU A 193 -10.26 13.26 -22.94
C LEU A 193 -11.02 14.11 -23.96
N GLU A 194 -10.54 14.15 -25.20
CA GLU A 194 -11.17 14.87 -26.30
C GLU A 194 -11.40 13.97 -27.52
N ASP A 195 -12.67 13.82 -27.90
CA ASP A 195 -13.06 13.09 -29.11
C ASP A 195 -12.70 13.88 -30.39
N ARG A 196 -11.82 13.33 -31.22
CA ARG A 196 -11.44 13.88 -32.53
C ARG A 196 -12.07 13.12 -33.70
N GLY A 197 -13.01 12.21 -33.43
CA GLY A 197 -13.77 11.44 -34.40
C GLY A 197 -13.05 10.19 -34.89
N ALA A 198 -11.83 10.34 -35.43
CA ALA A 198 -11.00 9.21 -35.86
C ALA A 198 -9.96 8.78 -34.80
N ALA A 199 -9.79 9.60 -33.76
CA ALA A 199 -8.88 9.36 -32.65
C ALA A 199 -9.46 9.95 -31.35
N LEU A 200 -8.99 9.45 -30.22
CA LEU A 200 -9.24 10.01 -28.89
C LEU A 200 -7.96 10.69 -28.41
N ARG A 201 -8.02 12.00 -28.15
CA ARG A 201 -6.88 12.77 -27.63
C ARG A 201 -6.88 12.78 -26.10
N LEU A 202 -5.78 12.33 -25.51
CA LEU A 202 -5.49 12.42 -24.09
C LEU A 202 -4.73 13.73 -23.85
N HIS A 203 -5.24 14.58 -22.96
CA HIS A 203 -4.53 15.78 -22.52
C HIS A 203 -3.87 15.47 -21.18
N LEU A 204 -2.57 15.19 -21.24
CA LEU A 204 -1.74 14.85 -20.10
C LEU A 204 -1.23 16.12 -19.38
N PRO A 205 -0.77 16.01 -18.12
CA PRO A 205 -0.17 17.14 -17.42
C PRO A 205 0.95 17.82 -18.21
N ASN A 206 1.18 19.11 -17.97
CA ASN A 206 2.19 19.93 -18.64
C ASN A 206 1.98 20.16 -20.15
N GLY A 207 0.81 19.77 -20.69
CA GLY A 207 0.40 20.10 -22.06
C GLY A 207 0.82 19.09 -23.12
N PHE A 208 1.31 17.91 -22.72
CA PHE A 208 1.55 16.79 -23.62
C PHE A 208 0.23 16.18 -24.08
N THR A 209 0.18 15.68 -25.30
CA THR A 209 -1.02 15.02 -25.81
C THR A 209 -0.68 13.74 -26.51
N VAL A 210 -1.50 12.71 -26.31
CA VAL A 210 -1.40 11.46 -27.05
C VAL A 210 -2.72 11.24 -27.79
N ASP A 211 -2.65 11.03 -29.10
CA ASP A 211 -3.80 10.64 -29.92
C ASP A 211 -3.84 9.11 -30.05
N LEU A 212 -4.93 8.49 -29.59
CA LEU A 212 -5.19 7.07 -29.78
C LEU A 212 -6.10 6.88 -30.98
N GLU A 213 -5.58 6.37 -32.09
CA GLU A 213 -6.38 6.17 -33.30
C GLU A 213 -7.40 5.03 -33.14
N GLY A 214 -8.58 5.18 -33.74
CA GLY A 214 -9.61 4.14 -33.75
C GLY A 214 -10.39 3.95 -32.44
N LEU A 215 -10.07 4.68 -31.38
CA LEU A 215 -10.78 4.62 -30.10
C LEU A 215 -11.96 5.60 -30.00
N ALA A 216 -13.02 5.13 -29.34
CA ALA A 216 -14.18 5.95 -29.00
C ALA A 216 -14.09 6.46 -27.54
N PRO A 217 -14.73 7.60 -27.20
CA PRO A 217 -14.76 8.09 -25.83
C PRO A 217 -15.40 7.08 -24.87
N GLY A 218 -14.77 6.87 -23.70
CA GLY A 218 -15.27 5.99 -22.65
C GLY A 218 -14.87 4.51 -22.79
N SER A 219 -13.95 4.18 -23.70
CA SER A 219 -13.35 2.84 -23.80
C SER A 219 -12.21 2.59 -22.81
N LEU A 220 -11.72 3.65 -22.15
CA LEU A 220 -10.57 3.60 -21.24
C LEU A 220 -11.01 3.53 -19.77
N THR A 221 -10.21 2.82 -18.99
CA THR A 221 -10.34 2.57 -17.55
C THR A 221 -8.97 2.73 -16.87
N ASN A 222 -8.91 2.69 -15.55
CA ASN A 222 -7.63 2.75 -14.83
C ASN A 222 -6.71 1.55 -15.16
N ASP A 223 -7.25 0.42 -15.62
CA ASP A 223 -6.46 -0.76 -15.99
C ASP A 223 -5.65 -0.56 -17.30
N ASP A 224 -6.02 0.45 -18.11
CA ASP A 224 -5.33 0.81 -19.35
C ASP A 224 -4.09 1.69 -19.12
N PHE A 225 -3.77 2.00 -17.86
CA PHE A 225 -2.69 2.91 -17.50
C PHE A 225 -1.82 2.34 -16.37
N ILE A 226 -0.51 2.61 -16.47
CA ILE A 226 0.38 2.55 -15.31
C ILE A 226 0.41 3.95 -14.70
N LEU A 227 -0.30 4.11 -13.58
CA LEU A 227 -0.48 5.38 -12.88
C LEU A 227 0.60 5.60 -11.80
N ALA A 228 0.80 6.86 -11.41
CA ALA A 228 1.62 7.19 -10.25
C ALA A 228 0.97 6.66 -8.97
N PRO A 229 1.75 6.24 -7.96
CA PRO A 229 1.18 5.94 -6.65
C PRO A 229 0.42 7.19 -6.15
N PRO A 230 -0.73 7.00 -5.47
CA PRO A 230 -1.51 8.12 -4.97
C PRO A 230 -0.61 9.01 -4.09
N PRO A 231 -0.79 10.35 -4.14
CA PRO A 231 -0.01 11.25 -3.31
C PRO A 231 -0.16 10.83 -1.83
N PRO A 232 0.91 10.98 -1.02
CA PRO A 232 0.80 10.68 0.40
C PRO A 232 -0.34 11.51 1.01
N PRO A 233 -1.02 10.97 2.03
CA PRO A 233 -2.11 11.66 2.72
C PRO A 233 -1.69 13.05 3.20
N PRO A 234 -2.65 13.97 3.43
CA PRO A 234 -2.36 15.27 4.01
C PRO A 234 -1.63 15.09 5.36
N SER A 235 -0.32 15.35 5.36
CA SER A 235 0.49 15.34 6.57
C SER A 235 0.56 16.75 7.13
N GLY A 236 0.32 16.90 8.44
CA GLY A 236 0.64 18.08 9.21
C GLY A 236 2.14 18.40 9.14
N THR A 237 2.46 19.59 9.62
CA THR A 237 3.82 20.09 9.74
C THR A 237 4.43 19.67 11.09
N GLY A 238 5.58 20.23 11.47
CA GLY A 238 6.12 20.04 12.83
C GLY A 238 5.54 21.01 13.86
N GLY A 239 4.38 21.61 13.59
CA GLY A 239 3.72 22.62 14.41
C GLY A 239 2.32 22.18 14.81
N ALA A 240 1.54 23.06 15.45
CA ALA A 240 0.14 22.77 15.70
C ALA A 240 -0.68 22.98 14.42
N ASP A 241 -1.28 21.90 13.93
CA ASP A 241 -2.01 21.87 12.68
C ASP A 241 -3.52 21.67 12.87
N THR A 242 -4.30 22.03 11.86
CA THR A 242 -5.75 21.79 11.83
C THR A 242 -6.13 21.16 10.51
N LEU A 243 -6.56 19.90 10.55
CA LEU A 243 -6.92 19.09 9.40
C LEU A 243 -8.41 18.73 9.49
N ASN A 244 -9.13 18.81 8.39
CA ASN A 244 -10.54 18.42 8.33
C ASN A 244 -10.79 17.59 7.07
N GLY A 245 -11.44 16.46 7.25
CA GLY A 245 -11.86 15.52 6.21
C GLY A 245 -13.17 15.89 5.54
N GLY A 246 -13.65 14.95 4.74
CA GLY A 246 -14.80 15.05 3.86
C GLY A 246 -15.97 14.21 4.32
N SER A 247 -16.53 13.43 3.41
CA SER A 247 -17.59 12.44 3.67
C SER A 247 -17.21 11.05 3.20
N ASP A 248 -15.94 10.91 2.78
CA ASP A 248 -15.33 9.69 2.29
C ASP A 248 -14.22 9.33 3.29
N GLY A 249 -13.83 8.07 3.39
CA GLY A 249 -12.77 7.65 4.32
C GLY A 249 -11.43 8.34 4.02
N ASP A 250 -10.93 9.09 4.99
CA ASP A 250 -9.74 9.90 4.92
C ASP A 250 -8.57 9.28 5.70
N LEU A 251 -7.33 9.57 5.27
CA LEU A 251 -6.12 9.23 5.99
C LEU A 251 -5.40 10.51 6.41
N PHE A 252 -5.19 10.72 7.71
CA PHE A 252 -4.52 11.90 8.27
C PHE A 252 -3.33 11.56 9.17
N GLU A 253 -2.27 12.35 9.06
CA GLU A 253 -1.13 12.34 10.00
C GLU A 253 -0.85 13.76 10.52
N GLY A 254 -0.96 13.99 11.83
CA GLY A 254 -0.69 15.29 12.49
C GLY A 254 0.80 15.62 12.57
N GLY A 255 1.61 14.65 12.99
CA GLY A 255 3.07 14.76 12.99
C GLY A 255 3.62 15.14 14.36
N MET A 256 4.34 16.24 14.45
CA MET A 256 4.76 16.79 15.75
C MET A 256 3.96 18.06 15.98
N GLY A 257 3.37 18.26 17.14
CA GLY A 257 2.46 19.37 17.25
C GLY A 257 1.57 19.34 18.46
N ALA A 258 0.42 19.95 18.31
CA ALA A 258 -0.73 19.85 19.20
C ALA A 258 -1.89 20.05 18.24
N ASP A 259 -2.24 18.95 17.60
CA ASP A 259 -2.96 18.95 16.34
C ASP A 259 -4.46 18.78 16.57
N SER A 260 -5.26 19.36 15.69
CA SER A 260 -6.72 19.21 15.71
C SER A 260 -7.14 18.57 14.39
N ILE A 261 -7.55 17.32 14.43
CA ILE A 261 -7.91 16.56 13.24
C ILE A 261 -9.35 16.07 13.37
N ASN A 262 -10.15 16.28 12.33
CA ASN A 262 -11.55 15.87 12.29
C ASN A 262 -11.85 15.14 10.98
N GLY A 263 -12.24 13.87 11.04
CA GLY A 263 -12.51 12.99 9.89
C GLY A 263 -13.82 13.31 9.17
N HIS A 264 -14.87 13.61 9.94
CA HIS A 264 -16.22 13.97 9.51
C HIS A 264 -17.12 12.80 9.10
N GLY A 265 -16.84 12.11 8.01
CA GLY A 265 -17.74 11.06 7.55
C GLY A 265 -17.01 10.06 6.68
N GLY A 266 -17.40 8.79 6.78
CA GLY A 266 -16.67 7.68 6.17
C GLY A 266 -15.67 7.09 7.16
N ASP A 267 -15.14 5.92 6.83
CA ASP A 267 -14.24 5.19 7.72
C ASP A 267 -12.83 5.80 7.65
N ASP A 268 -12.47 6.60 8.66
CA ASP A 268 -11.28 7.42 8.69
C ASP A 268 -10.10 6.74 9.41
N THR A 269 -8.87 7.05 9.00
CA THR A 269 -7.66 6.67 9.75
C THR A 269 -6.88 7.93 10.14
N ILE A 270 -6.82 8.22 11.43
CA ILE A 270 -6.26 9.46 11.97
C ILE A 270 -5.11 9.15 12.93
N ARG A 271 -3.95 9.76 12.70
CA ARG A 271 -2.78 9.67 13.60
C ARG A 271 -2.37 11.06 14.09
N GLY A 272 -2.39 11.30 15.40
CA GLY A 272 -1.92 12.54 16.02
C GLY A 272 -0.40 12.67 15.93
N GLY A 273 0.32 11.70 16.50
CA GLY A 273 1.77 11.63 16.47
C GLY A 273 2.37 12.03 17.81
N SER A 274 3.13 13.12 17.86
CA SER A 274 3.71 13.65 19.10
C SER A 274 3.09 14.99 19.43
N GLY A 275 2.49 15.14 20.61
CA GLY A 275 1.79 16.38 20.88
C GLY A 275 0.81 16.32 22.03
N GLN A 276 -0.15 17.23 22.02
CA GLN A 276 -1.38 17.09 22.79
C GLN A 276 -2.47 17.26 21.76
N ASP A 277 -2.87 16.15 21.18
CA ASP A 277 -3.66 16.14 19.95
C ASP A 277 -5.14 15.95 20.28
N VAL A 278 -6.00 16.49 19.42
CA VAL A 278 -7.46 16.35 19.49
C VAL A 278 -7.92 15.73 18.20
N LEU A 279 -8.30 14.47 18.27
CA LEU A 279 -8.70 13.65 17.12
C LEU A 279 -10.20 13.34 17.23
N ALA A 280 -10.93 13.50 16.14
CA ALA A 280 -12.35 13.15 16.05
C ALA A 280 -12.61 12.41 14.74
N GLY A 281 -13.21 11.22 14.82
CA GLY A 281 -13.63 10.43 13.66
C GLY A 281 -14.94 10.96 13.06
N GLN A 282 -15.98 11.00 13.90
CA GLN A 282 -17.37 11.38 13.62
C GLN A 282 -18.21 10.22 13.07
N ASP A 283 -18.71 10.28 11.83
CA ASP A 283 -19.58 9.21 11.30
C ASP A 283 -18.74 8.18 10.53
N GLY A 284 -18.74 6.90 10.92
CA GLY A 284 -17.96 5.86 10.23
C GLY A 284 -17.29 4.93 11.23
N ASP A 285 -16.73 3.82 10.74
CA ASP A 285 -15.94 2.92 11.58
C ASP A 285 -14.48 3.41 11.58
N ASP A 286 -14.09 4.24 12.54
CA ASP A 286 -12.85 5.03 12.48
C ASP A 286 -11.67 4.40 13.25
N HIS A 287 -10.45 4.67 12.78
CA HIS A 287 -9.20 4.25 13.41
C HIS A 287 -8.38 5.47 13.88
N LEU A 288 -8.40 5.75 15.18
CA LEU A 288 -7.73 6.90 15.79
C LEU A 288 -6.52 6.47 16.64
N ALA A 289 -5.37 7.11 16.44
CA ALA A 289 -4.18 6.91 17.26
C ALA A 289 -3.59 8.25 17.73
N GLY A 290 -3.57 8.50 19.05
CA GLY A 290 -2.99 9.70 19.67
C GLY A 290 -1.48 9.73 19.52
N GLY A 291 -0.81 8.72 20.08
CA GLY A 291 0.63 8.54 19.96
C GLY A 291 1.33 8.88 21.26
N SER A 292 2.09 9.98 21.30
CA SER A 292 2.79 10.41 22.52
C SER A 292 2.31 11.78 22.97
N GLY A 293 2.01 11.88 24.26
CA GLY A 293 1.57 13.08 24.92
C GLY A 293 0.12 12.94 25.35
N LYS A 294 -0.55 14.05 25.72
CA LYS A 294 -1.86 13.93 26.39
C LYS A 294 -2.97 14.21 25.39
N ASP A 295 -3.48 13.15 24.80
CA ASP A 295 -4.33 13.22 23.64
C ASP A 295 -5.80 13.08 24.04
N LYS A 296 -6.67 13.66 23.21
CA LYS A 296 -8.12 13.48 23.29
C LYS A 296 -8.61 12.86 21.98
N LEU A 297 -9.14 11.66 22.07
CA LEU A 297 -9.71 10.93 20.96
C LEU A 297 -11.23 10.83 21.14
N THR A 298 -11.97 10.96 20.05
CA THR A 298 -13.43 10.78 20.02
C THR A 298 -13.77 10.02 18.75
N GLY A 299 -14.33 8.81 18.88
CA GLY A 299 -14.78 7.99 17.76
C GLY A 299 -15.96 8.65 17.07
N GLY A 300 -17.17 8.47 17.59
CA GLY A 300 -18.35 9.17 17.13
C GLY A 300 -19.53 8.23 16.97
N ASN A 301 -20.00 8.02 15.73
CA ASN A 301 -21.00 7.02 15.39
C ASN A 301 -20.32 5.97 14.52
N GLY A 302 -20.47 4.68 14.85
CA GLY A 302 -19.82 3.58 14.13
C GLY A 302 -18.97 2.77 15.09
N ASP A 303 -18.46 1.63 14.62
CA ASP A 303 -17.65 0.74 15.45
C ASP A 303 -16.17 1.20 15.37
N ASP A 304 -15.74 2.00 16.34
CA ASP A 304 -14.46 2.72 16.29
C ASP A 304 -13.32 1.96 16.97
N THR A 305 -12.08 2.26 16.59
CA THR A 305 -10.86 1.82 17.29
C THR A 305 -10.01 3.01 17.70
N LEU A 306 -9.84 3.20 19.01
CA LEU A 306 -9.10 4.32 19.60
C LEU A 306 -7.87 3.81 20.37
N LEU A 307 -6.70 4.36 20.03
CA LEU A 307 -5.42 4.06 20.68
C LEU A 307 -4.83 5.34 21.29
N GLY A 308 -4.79 5.46 22.62
CA GLY A 308 -4.19 6.61 23.32
C GLY A 308 -2.68 6.66 23.11
N GLY A 309 -1.97 5.65 23.63
CA GLY A 309 -0.55 5.45 23.41
C GLY A 309 0.27 5.66 24.67
N ALA A 310 0.96 6.79 24.77
CA ALA A 310 1.83 7.10 25.90
C ALA A 310 1.46 8.45 26.50
N ASP A 311 1.53 8.53 27.83
CA ASP A 311 1.05 9.65 28.65
C ASP A 311 -0.46 9.57 28.88
N ASN A 312 -1.02 10.56 29.60
CA ASN A 312 -2.38 10.45 30.10
C ASN A 312 -3.39 10.89 29.04
N ASP A 313 -4.13 9.94 28.50
CA ASP A 313 -5.05 10.16 27.39
C ASP A 313 -6.53 10.17 27.83
N HIS A 314 -7.39 10.66 26.95
CA HIS A 314 -8.83 10.65 27.12
C HIS A 314 -9.51 10.15 25.84
N LEU A 315 -10.08 8.96 25.91
CA LEU A 315 -10.73 8.27 24.80
C LEU A 315 -12.24 8.21 25.08
N LEU A 316 -13.02 8.56 24.06
CA LEU A 316 -14.49 8.50 24.02
C LEU A 316 -14.85 7.69 22.78
N GLY A 317 -15.48 6.52 22.93
CA GLY A 317 -15.96 5.68 21.84
C GLY A 317 -17.07 6.38 21.08
N GLY A 318 -18.27 6.36 21.66
CA GLY A 318 -19.43 7.05 21.11
C GLY A 318 -20.61 6.10 20.97
N ASP A 319 -21.32 6.16 19.85
CA ASP A 319 -22.36 5.20 19.50
C ASP A 319 -21.75 4.11 18.61
N GLY A 320 -21.78 2.84 19.02
CA GLY A 320 -21.20 1.72 18.26
C GLY A 320 -20.49 0.73 19.18
N ALA A 321 -20.03 -0.39 18.65
CA ALA A 321 -19.23 -1.36 19.42
C ALA A 321 -17.74 -1.00 19.30
N ASP A 322 -17.24 -0.23 20.26
CA ASP A 322 -15.95 0.43 20.17
C ASP A 322 -14.81 -0.34 20.84
N HIS A 323 -13.61 -0.20 20.29
CA HIS A 323 -12.38 -0.78 20.80
C HIS A 323 -11.42 0.31 21.29
N LEU A 324 -11.35 0.51 22.61
CA LEU A 324 -10.52 1.54 23.24
C LEU A 324 -9.31 0.93 23.93
N ARG A 325 -8.13 1.49 23.67
CA ARG A 325 -6.88 1.12 24.34
C ARG A 325 -6.12 2.34 24.87
N GLY A 326 -5.98 2.44 26.18
CA GLY A 326 -5.29 3.55 26.87
C GLY A 326 -3.78 3.53 26.60
N GLY A 327 -3.10 2.49 27.09
CA GLY A 327 -1.68 2.27 26.82
C GLY A 327 -0.82 2.44 28.06
N ASN A 328 -0.02 3.52 28.13
CA ASN A 328 0.81 3.78 29.31
C ASN A 328 0.40 5.09 29.97
N ALA A 329 0.45 5.09 31.30
CA ALA A 329 0.12 6.22 32.17
C ALA A 329 -1.37 6.21 32.52
N ASN A 330 -1.87 7.29 33.15
CA ASN A 330 -3.20 7.24 33.76
C ASN A 330 -4.24 7.81 32.80
N ASP A 331 -4.99 6.92 32.17
CA ASP A 331 -5.90 7.15 31.07
C ASP A 331 -7.36 7.21 31.54
N ARG A 332 -8.21 7.81 30.69
CA ARG A 332 -9.66 7.80 30.84
C ARG A 332 -10.27 7.23 29.57
N LEU A 333 -10.96 6.11 29.71
CA LEU A 333 -11.68 5.44 28.62
C LEU A 333 -13.17 5.47 28.96
N HIS A 334 -13.97 5.81 27.96
CA HIS A 334 -15.43 5.73 28.02
C HIS A 334 -15.94 5.14 26.72
N GLY A 335 -16.64 4.00 26.79
CA GLY A 335 -17.27 3.36 25.63
C GLY A 335 -18.46 4.16 25.10
N ASP A 336 -19.27 4.69 26.02
CA ASP A 336 -20.53 5.39 25.77
C ASP A 336 -21.69 4.43 25.42
N ALA A 337 -22.02 4.16 24.16
CA ALA A 337 -23.18 3.35 23.80
C ALA A 337 -22.87 2.25 22.78
N GLY A 338 -22.92 1.00 23.23
CA GLY A 338 -22.76 -0.20 22.42
C GLY A 338 -22.09 -1.29 23.25
N ASP A 339 -21.72 -2.40 22.62
CA ASP A 339 -21.03 -3.48 23.33
C ASP A 339 -19.50 -3.25 23.18
N ASP A 340 -18.89 -2.54 24.13
CA ASP A 340 -17.55 -1.99 23.98
C ASP A 340 -16.44 -2.87 24.56
N LEU A 341 -15.22 -2.72 24.04
CA LEU A 341 -14.00 -3.31 24.57
C LEU A 341 -13.04 -2.22 25.04
N LEU A 342 -12.88 -2.08 26.35
CA LEU A 342 -12.00 -1.10 26.97
C LEU A 342 -10.80 -1.79 27.61
N LYS A 343 -9.59 -1.40 27.19
CA LYS A 343 -8.33 -1.91 27.73
C LYS A 343 -7.39 -0.80 28.16
N ALA A 344 -7.14 -0.69 29.47
CA ALA A 344 -6.28 0.35 30.02
C ALA A 344 -4.76 0.05 29.93
N ASP A 345 -4.38 -1.24 29.93
CA ASP A 345 -3.00 -1.73 29.95
C ASP A 345 -2.19 -1.42 31.24
N HIS A 346 -1.62 -0.23 31.42
CA HIS A 346 -0.72 0.04 32.55
C HIS A 346 -1.00 1.37 33.24
N SER A 347 -0.91 1.34 34.57
CA SER A 347 -1.02 2.44 35.54
C SER A 347 -2.40 2.47 36.21
N ASN A 348 -2.90 3.65 36.59
CA ASN A 348 -4.09 3.74 37.43
C ASN A 348 -5.15 4.47 36.61
N ASP A 349 -6.01 3.69 36.02
CA ASP A 349 -6.86 4.10 34.92
C ASP A 349 -8.31 4.23 35.37
N ARG A 350 -9.10 4.94 34.56
CA ARG A 350 -10.54 5.02 34.73
C ARG A 350 -11.23 4.52 33.47
N LEU A 351 -12.03 3.47 33.63
CA LEU A 351 -12.84 2.89 32.56
C LEU A 351 -14.31 3.06 32.91
N LEU A 352 -15.11 3.42 31.92
CA LEU A 352 -16.57 3.48 31.99
C LEU A 352 -17.09 2.79 30.73
N GLY A 353 -17.84 1.70 30.86
CA GLY A 353 -18.45 1.01 29.72
C GLY A 353 -19.51 1.92 29.09
N GLY A 354 -20.63 2.07 29.78
CA GLY A 354 -21.70 2.98 29.41
C GLY A 354 -23.02 2.24 29.29
N THR A 355 -23.57 2.12 28.09
CA THR A 355 -24.75 1.28 27.84
C THR A 355 -24.41 0.19 26.85
N GLY A 356 -24.84 -1.04 27.08
CA GLY A 356 -24.50 -2.21 26.29
C GLY A 356 -23.70 -3.19 27.14
N ASN A 357 -23.30 -4.32 26.55
CA ASN A 357 -22.60 -5.37 27.28
C ASN A 357 -21.09 -5.19 27.09
N ASP A 358 -20.46 -4.53 28.03
CA ASP A 358 -19.09 -4.04 27.89
C ASP A 358 -18.07 -5.02 28.47
N THR A 359 -16.87 -5.04 27.89
CA THR A 359 -15.72 -5.76 28.42
C THR A 359 -14.63 -4.78 28.82
N LEU A 360 -14.35 -4.70 30.12
CA LEU A 360 -13.37 -3.79 30.71
C LEU A 360 -12.17 -4.58 31.26
N ASP A 361 -10.97 -4.24 30.82
CA ASP A 361 -9.68 -4.75 31.31
C ASP A 361 -8.80 -3.61 31.84
N GLY A 362 -8.68 -3.52 33.16
CA GLY A 362 -7.85 -2.52 33.85
C GLY A 362 -6.34 -2.72 33.61
N GLY A 363 -5.91 -3.94 33.30
CA GLY A 363 -4.50 -4.23 33.08
C GLY A 363 -3.69 -4.21 34.37
N ALA A 364 -2.84 -3.21 34.58
CA ALA A 364 -1.92 -3.18 35.70
C ALA A 364 -1.87 -1.83 36.41
N GLY A 365 -2.50 -1.72 37.57
CA GLY A 365 -2.12 -0.76 38.59
C GLY A 365 -3.17 -0.58 39.67
N LYS A 366 -3.99 0.46 39.63
CA LYS A 366 -5.03 0.70 40.65
C LYS A 366 -6.21 1.32 39.95
N ASP A 367 -7.01 0.48 39.34
CA ASP A 367 -7.96 0.91 38.33
C ASP A 367 -9.33 1.13 38.94
N ARG A 368 -10.08 2.04 38.33
CA ARG A 368 -11.48 2.30 38.68
C ARG A 368 -12.34 2.01 37.45
N MET A 369 -13.17 1.00 37.56
CA MET A 369 -14.04 0.52 36.48
C MET A 369 -15.51 0.62 36.89
N GLU A 370 -16.34 0.99 35.94
CA GLU A 370 -17.80 1.05 36.04
C GLU A 370 -18.35 0.49 34.72
N GLY A 371 -19.06 -0.64 34.77
CA GLY A 371 -19.65 -1.29 33.59
C GLY A 371 -20.74 -0.40 33.00
N GLY A 372 -21.87 -0.28 33.70
CA GLY A 372 -22.94 0.64 33.36
C GLY A 372 -24.28 -0.07 33.23
N ASP A 373 -25.01 0.18 32.15
CA ASP A 373 -26.25 -0.54 31.84
C ASP A 373 -25.93 -1.70 30.88
N GLY A 374 -26.19 -2.95 31.25
CA GLY A 374 -25.94 -4.13 30.40
C GLY A 374 -25.29 -5.26 31.19
N ASP A 375 -25.07 -6.41 30.55
CA ASP A 375 -24.40 -7.56 31.17
C ASP A 375 -22.88 -7.43 30.95
N ASP A 376 -22.17 -6.81 31.89
CA ASP A 376 -20.77 -6.41 31.71
C ASP A 376 -19.77 -7.46 32.18
N ARG A 377 -18.54 -7.42 31.62
CA ARG A 377 -17.41 -8.24 32.06
C ARG A 377 -16.23 -7.36 32.50
N LEU A 378 -15.91 -7.36 33.79
CA LEU A 378 -14.88 -6.51 34.37
C LEU A 378 -13.70 -7.33 34.88
N ALA A 379 -12.49 -7.02 34.41
CA ALA A 379 -11.24 -7.61 34.88
C ALA A 379 -10.31 -6.50 35.39
N GLY A 380 -10.04 -6.47 36.71
CA GLY A 380 -9.10 -5.49 37.29
C GLY A 380 -7.65 -5.75 36.91
N GLY A 381 -7.27 -7.01 36.78
CA GLY A 381 -5.91 -7.39 36.43
C GLY A 381 -4.96 -7.33 37.63
N LEU A 382 -3.81 -6.69 37.46
CA LEU A 382 -2.76 -6.60 38.47
C LEU A 382 -2.89 -5.29 39.25
N GLY A 383 -3.53 -5.30 40.41
CA GLY A 383 -3.69 -4.02 41.09
C GLY A 383 -4.18 -4.09 42.51
N ASP A 384 -4.67 -2.98 43.04
CA ASP A 384 -5.72 -3.05 44.06
C ASP A 384 -6.85 -2.23 43.44
N ASP A 385 -7.82 -2.90 42.82
CA ASP A 385 -8.74 -2.29 41.86
C ASP A 385 -10.14 -2.10 42.45
N GLN A 386 -10.88 -1.13 41.93
CA GLN A 386 -12.28 -0.86 42.29
C GLN A 386 -13.19 -1.09 41.09
N MET A 387 -14.14 -2.00 41.23
CA MET A 387 -15.10 -2.39 40.20
C MET A 387 -16.54 -2.10 40.65
N THR A 388 -17.32 -1.56 39.73
CA THR A 388 -18.78 -1.36 39.85
C THR A 388 -19.39 -2.01 38.62
N GLY A 389 -20.27 -2.98 38.80
CA GLY A 389 -20.93 -3.66 37.67
C GLY A 389 -21.94 -2.73 37.02
N GLY A 390 -22.89 -2.24 37.82
CA GLY A 390 -23.98 -1.39 37.36
C GLY A 390 -25.29 -2.15 37.32
N ALA A 391 -25.97 -2.14 36.19
CA ALA A 391 -27.28 -2.72 36.00
C ALA A 391 -27.24 -3.80 34.93
N GLY A 392 -27.41 -5.05 35.34
CA GLY A 392 -27.41 -6.20 34.43
C GLY A 392 -26.82 -7.39 35.15
N ALA A 393 -26.54 -8.48 34.43
CA ALA A 393 -25.88 -9.65 34.98
C ALA A 393 -24.38 -9.58 34.73
N ASP A 394 -23.64 -9.03 35.70
CA ASP A 394 -22.24 -8.70 35.52
C ASP A 394 -21.30 -9.86 35.89
N VAL A 395 -20.13 -9.90 35.27
CA VAL A 395 -19.10 -10.91 35.52
C VAL A 395 -17.79 -10.23 35.92
N PHE A 396 -17.40 -10.39 37.18
CA PHE A 396 -16.13 -9.92 37.70
C PHE A 396 -15.07 -11.02 37.59
N VAL A 397 -13.97 -10.72 36.89
CA VAL A 397 -12.98 -11.69 36.46
C VAL A 397 -11.69 -11.53 37.26
N PHE A 398 -11.19 -12.64 37.77
CA PHE A 398 -10.01 -12.64 38.62
C PHE A 398 -8.88 -13.49 38.03
N GLU A 399 -7.68 -12.92 38.04
CA GLU A 399 -6.44 -13.57 37.61
C GLU A 399 -5.39 -13.62 38.75
N ASP A 400 -4.32 -14.40 38.53
CA ASP A 400 -3.25 -14.53 39.52
C ASP A 400 -2.52 -13.20 39.75
N ARG A 401 -2.25 -12.88 41.03
CA ARG A 401 -1.61 -11.64 41.51
C ARG A 401 -2.48 -10.37 41.47
N MET A 402 -3.80 -10.53 41.51
CA MET A 402 -4.79 -9.47 41.67
C MET A 402 -4.70 -8.65 42.97
N ARG A 403 -4.00 -9.14 44.01
CA ARG A 403 -3.89 -8.47 45.32
C ARG A 403 -5.28 -8.18 45.92
N ALA A 404 -5.64 -6.93 46.21
CA ALA A 404 -6.80 -6.58 47.03
C ALA A 404 -7.84 -5.76 46.25
N ASP A 405 -8.74 -6.44 45.58
CA ASP A 405 -9.79 -5.81 44.77
C ASP A 405 -11.07 -5.57 45.55
N THR A 406 -11.86 -4.59 45.13
CA THR A 406 -13.13 -4.20 45.75
C THR A 406 -14.23 -4.14 44.69
N ILE A 407 -15.32 -4.86 44.92
CA ILE A 407 -16.57 -4.74 44.16
C ILE A 407 -17.57 -3.96 45.01
N THR A 408 -18.17 -2.92 44.45
CA THR A 408 -18.95 -1.94 45.22
C THR A 408 -20.46 -2.20 45.26
N ASP A 409 -20.98 -3.03 44.35
CA ASP A 409 -22.41 -3.16 44.07
C ASP A 409 -22.89 -4.59 43.73
N PHE A 410 -22.12 -5.62 44.09
CA PHE A 410 -22.45 -7.02 43.82
C PHE A 410 -23.90 -7.39 44.19
N GLU A 411 -24.67 -7.92 43.23
CA GLU A 411 -26.06 -8.36 43.38
C GLU A 411 -26.19 -9.90 43.33
N ASP A 412 -26.56 -10.50 44.46
CA ASP A 412 -26.81 -11.95 44.61
C ASP A 412 -27.85 -12.48 43.60
N GLY A 413 -27.50 -13.59 42.95
CA GLY A 413 -28.35 -14.27 41.96
C GLY A 413 -28.45 -13.56 40.62
N ILE A 414 -27.70 -12.47 40.42
CA ILE A 414 -27.58 -11.74 39.17
C ILE A 414 -26.12 -11.75 38.71
N ASP A 415 -25.21 -11.29 39.57
CA ASP A 415 -23.78 -11.16 39.25
C ASP A 415 -22.99 -12.45 39.48
N LEU A 416 -21.86 -12.57 38.79
CA LEU A 416 -20.96 -13.72 38.86
C LEU A 416 -19.51 -13.31 39.13
N LEU A 417 -18.83 -14.13 39.94
CA LEU A 417 -17.41 -14.03 40.25
C LEU A 417 -16.65 -15.15 39.52
N ASP A 418 -15.84 -14.79 38.53
CA ASP A 418 -15.07 -15.70 37.70
C ASP A 418 -13.66 -15.95 38.26
N PHE A 419 -13.50 -17.11 38.89
CA PHE A 419 -12.23 -17.64 39.41
C PHE A 419 -11.71 -18.81 38.56
N SER A 420 -12.16 -18.95 37.31
CA SER A 420 -11.81 -20.09 36.45
C SER A 420 -10.31 -20.20 36.16
N ALA A 421 -9.57 -19.09 36.29
CA ALA A 421 -8.11 -19.04 36.14
C ALA A 421 -7.33 -19.75 37.27
N PHE A 422 -7.94 -20.00 38.43
CA PHE A 422 -7.24 -20.53 39.62
C PHE A 422 -7.27 -22.06 39.74
N GLY A 423 -8.03 -22.75 38.89
CA GLY A 423 -8.18 -24.22 38.96
C GLY A 423 -8.92 -24.72 40.20
N PHE A 424 -9.75 -23.85 40.81
CA PHE A 424 -10.62 -24.22 41.92
C PHE A 424 -11.72 -25.17 41.48
N THR A 425 -12.27 -25.90 42.44
CA THR A 425 -13.32 -26.91 42.23
C THR A 425 -14.64 -26.54 42.88
N GLY A 426 -14.64 -25.50 43.73
CA GLY A 426 -15.83 -24.95 44.36
C GLY A 426 -15.49 -23.90 45.41
N ILE A 427 -16.52 -23.29 45.99
CA ILE A 427 -16.41 -22.23 47.02
C ILE A 427 -15.58 -22.65 48.25
N GLY A 428 -15.46 -23.95 48.53
CA GLY A 428 -14.65 -24.47 49.62
C GLY A 428 -13.14 -24.26 49.47
N ASP A 429 -12.68 -23.89 48.27
CA ASP A 429 -11.28 -23.52 48.01
C ASP A 429 -10.98 -22.06 48.43
N LEU A 430 -12.00 -21.26 48.76
CA LEU A 430 -11.89 -19.88 49.23
C LEU A 430 -12.06 -19.78 50.75
N THR A 431 -11.47 -18.75 51.36
CA THR A 431 -11.74 -18.40 52.77
C THR A 431 -12.59 -17.14 52.85
N LEU A 432 -13.85 -17.29 53.23
CA LEU A 432 -14.81 -16.18 53.37
C LEU A 432 -14.81 -15.64 54.81
N THR A 433 -14.72 -14.32 54.97
CA THR A 433 -14.73 -13.63 56.27
C THR A 433 -15.63 -12.39 56.23
N GLN A 434 -16.67 -12.35 57.05
CA GLN A 434 -17.47 -11.12 57.22
C GLN A 434 -16.68 -10.09 58.05
N ILE A 435 -16.54 -8.86 57.52
CA ILE A 435 -15.86 -7.73 58.15
C ILE A 435 -16.84 -6.53 58.19
N GLY A 436 -17.57 -6.39 59.30
CA GLY A 436 -18.57 -5.32 59.39
C GLY A 436 -19.74 -5.60 58.45
N ALA A 437 -19.97 -4.71 57.48
CA ALA A 437 -20.99 -4.89 56.44
C ALA A 437 -20.44 -5.54 55.16
N ASP A 438 -19.12 -5.72 55.06
CA ASP A 438 -18.46 -6.17 53.85
C ASP A 438 -18.04 -7.64 54.00
N LEU A 439 -17.94 -8.34 52.87
CA LEU A 439 -17.50 -9.73 52.81
C LEU A 439 -16.13 -9.82 52.13
N GLU A 440 -15.14 -10.37 52.83
CA GLU A 440 -13.81 -10.66 52.26
C GLU A 440 -13.77 -12.11 51.75
N LEU A 441 -13.46 -12.29 50.47
CA LEU A 441 -13.18 -13.58 49.82
C LEU A 441 -11.68 -13.70 49.61
N ARG A 442 -11.04 -14.51 50.45
CA ARG A 442 -9.60 -14.68 50.40
C ARG A 442 -9.21 -15.90 49.55
N VAL A 443 -8.47 -15.64 48.49
CA VAL A 443 -7.94 -16.61 47.52
C VAL A 443 -6.66 -17.26 48.07
N ASN A 444 -5.74 -16.44 48.59
CA ASN A 444 -4.51 -16.92 49.22
C ASN A 444 -3.96 -15.91 50.26
N ALA A 445 -2.70 -16.06 50.68
CA ALA A 445 -2.10 -15.18 51.69
C ALA A 445 -1.89 -13.73 51.24
N ARG A 446 -1.97 -13.45 49.94
CA ARG A 446 -1.71 -12.15 49.31
C ARG A 446 -2.90 -11.58 48.56
N ASP A 447 -3.76 -12.45 48.02
CA ASP A 447 -4.87 -12.05 47.16
C ASP A 447 -6.23 -12.25 47.84
N ALA A 448 -7.09 -11.25 47.75
CA ALA A 448 -8.44 -11.21 48.30
C ALA A 448 -9.34 -10.25 47.51
N VAL A 449 -10.63 -10.55 47.47
CA VAL A 449 -11.69 -9.67 46.95
C VAL A 449 -12.54 -9.20 48.13
N VAL A 450 -12.93 -7.94 48.15
CA VAL A 450 -13.91 -7.40 49.09
C VAL A 450 -15.19 -7.08 48.32
N LEU A 451 -16.31 -7.67 48.74
CA LEU A 451 -17.64 -7.27 48.30
C LEU A 451 -18.20 -6.29 49.33
N GLU A 452 -18.39 -5.03 48.94
CA GLU A 452 -18.96 -4.02 49.83
C GLU A 452 -20.43 -4.32 50.12
N ASN A 453 -20.86 -4.07 51.36
CA ASN A 453 -22.26 -4.21 51.79
C ASN A 453 -22.92 -5.58 51.52
N THR A 454 -22.14 -6.65 51.38
CA THR A 454 -22.61 -8.01 51.10
C THR A 454 -22.59 -8.88 52.37
N ASP A 455 -23.69 -9.58 52.68
CA ASP A 455 -23.75 -10.54 53.78
C ASP A 455 -23.32 -11.94 53.30
N PHE A 456 -22.55 -12.66 54.12
CA PHE A 456 -22.17 -14.05 53.87
C PHE A 456 -23.35 -14.98 53.55
N ALA A 457 -24.56 -14.67 54.05
CA ALA A 457 -25.75 -15.46 53.79
C ALA A 457 -26.25 -15.38 52.34
N ASP A 458 -25.85 -14.34 51.61
CA ASP A 458 -26.28 -14.03 50.23
C ASP A 458 -25.26 -14.55 49.19
N ILE A 459 -24.35 -15.43 49.59
CA ILE A 459 -23.33 -16.02 48.69
C ILE A 459 -23.41 -17.55 48.75
N ASP A 460 -23.61 -18.18 47.60
CA ASP A 460 -23.61 -19.62 47.42
C ASP A 460 -22.76 -20.08 46.22
N GLY A 461 -22.91 -21.34 45.78
CA GLY A 461 -22.08 -21.87 44.70
C GLY A 461 -22.48 -21.40 43.30
N SER A 462 -23.63 -20.75 43.14
CA SER A 462 -24.14 -20.27 41.85
C SER A 462 -23.55 -18.92 41.44
N ASP A 463 -23.05 -18.15 42.40
CA ASP A 463 -22.37 -16.86 42.19
C ASP A 463 -20.95 -16.99 41.62
N PHE A 464 -20.46 -18.21 41.39
CA PHE A 464 -19.07 -18.46 41.04
C PHE A 464 -18.90 -19.27 39.76
N ILE A 465 -17.96 -18.83 38.94
CA ILE A 465 -17.44 -19.59 37.80
C ILE A 465 -16.07 -20.15 38.19
N PHE A 466 -15.97 -21.47 38.37
CA PHE A 466 -14.71 -22.15 38.72
C PHE A 466 -14.07 -22.92 37.55
N ALA A 467 -14.80 -23.11 36.46
CA ALA A 467 -14.31 -23.76 35.25
C ALA A 467 -14.58 -22.85 34.05
N PRO A 468 -13.67 -22.80 33.06
CA PRO A 468 -13.86 -21.96 31.89
C PRO A 468 -15.17 -22.35 31.21
N MET A 469 -16.08 -21.39 31.08
CA MET A 469 -17.27 -21.52 30.25
C MET A 469 -16.81 -21.74 28.81
N THR A 470 -17.37 -22.73 28.13
CA THR A 470 -17.13 -22.87 26.69
C THR A 470 -17.87 -21.71 26.03
N PRO A 471 -17.20 -20.83 25.25
CA PRO A 471 -17.90 -19.73 24.61
C PRO A 471 -19.00 -20.28 23.69
N PRO A 472 -20.15 -19.59 23.54
CA PRO A 472 -21.05 -19.87 22.45
C PRO A 472 -20.27 -19.68 21.14
N ASP A 473 -20.37 -20.66 20.25
CA ASP A 473 -19.80 -20.62 18.90
C ASP A 473 -20.21 -19.28 18.23
N PRO A 474 -19.28 -18.34 17.97
CA PRO A 474 -19.60 -17.14 17.24
C PRO A 474 -19.97 -17.58 15.83
N GLY A 475 -21.28 -17.59 15.55
CA GLY A 475 -21.83 -18.07 14.31
C GLY A 475 -21.10 -17.44 13.13
N ILE A 476 -20.36 -18.28 12.42
CA ILE A 476 -19.87 -17.99 11.07
C ILE A 476 -21.09 -17.54 10.25
N LEU A 477 -21.17 -16.24 9.92
CA LEU A 477 -22.06 -15.76 8.89
C LEU A 477 -21.67 -16.44 7.58
N PRO A 478 -22.59 -17.14 6.90
CA PRO A 478 -22.26 -17.81 5.65
C PRO A 478 -22.27 -16.81 4.49
N GLY A 479 -21.10 -16.68 3.84
CA GLY A 479 -20.98 -16.39 2.40
C GLY A 479 -20.79 -14.93 2.04
#